data_AF-A0A6G4N8L4-F1
#
_entry.id   AF-A0A6G4N8L4-F1
#
_cell.length_a   1.000
_cell.length_b   1.000
_cell.length_c   1.000
_cell.angle_alpha   90.00
_cell.angle_beta   90.00
_cell.angle_gamma   90.00
#
_symmetry.space_group_name_H-M   'P 1'
#
loop_
_entity.id
_entity.type
_entity.pdbx_description
1 polymer ?
#
loop_
_entity_poly.entity_id
_entity_poly.type
_entity_poly.pdbx_seq_one_letter_code
_entity_poly.pdbx_strand_id
1 'polypeptide(L)'
;MKCLIRFILVLGLLISSAMVYINPTAHAEQDQTWEKIKERGELRVGLSADYAPMEFEHTVNGKTEYAGVDIDLAKKIAKDN
;
A
#
# COMPACT_ATOMS: atom_id res chain seq x y z
N MET A 1 26.73 -24.31 47.06
CA MET A 1 25.61 -24.76 46.17
C MET A 1 24.29 -24.02 46.42
N LYS A 2 23.84 -23.83 47.67
CA LYS A 2 22.57 -23.15 47.98
C LYS A 2 22.49 -21.68 47.50
N CYS A 3 23.60 -20.95 47.50
CA CYS A 3 23.68 -19.58 46.99
C CYS A 3 23.51 -19.52 45.46
N LEU A 4 24.12 -20.48 44.74
CA LEU A 4 24.00 -20.61 43.28
C LEU A 4 22.56 -20.94 42.86
N ILE A 5 21.90 -21.84 43.59
CA ILE A 5 20.49 -22.20 43.34
C ILE A 5 19.56 -20.99 43.55
N ARG A 6 19.78 -20.19 44.61
CA ARG A 6 19.01 -18.96 44.85
C ARG A 6 19.24 -17.93 43.74
N PHE A 7 20.47 -17.82 43.24
CA PHE A 7 20.81 -16.91 42.14
C PHE A 7 20.10 -17.30 40.84
N ILE A 8 20.08 -18.60 40.52
CA ILE A 8 19.38 -19.13 39.33
C ILE A 8 17.86 -18.91 39.43
N LEU A 9 17.26 -19.08 40.62
CA LEU A 9 15.83 -18.84 40.83
C LEU A 9 15.43 -17.37 40.64
N VAL A 10 16.24 -16.44 41.17
CA VAL A 10 16.00 -15.00 40.98
C VAL A 10 16.18 -14.60 39.52
N LEU A 11 17.21 -15.13 38.85
CA LEU A 11 17.44 -14.87 37.43
C LEU A 11 16.29 -15.40 36.55
N GLY A 12 15.78 -16.59 36.85
CA GLY A 12 14.62 -17.17 36.15
C GLY A 12 13.35 -16.32 36.32
N LEU A 13 13.11 -15.77 37.51
CA LEU A 13 11.97 -14.89 37.78
C LEU A 13 12.10 -13.54 37.06
N LEU A 14 13.32 -13.02 36.92
CA LEU A 14 13.57 -11.77 36.18
C LEU A 14 13.35 -11.96 34.67
N ILE A 15 13.82 -13.09 34.11
CA ILE A 15 13.64 -13.40 32.68
C ILE A 15 12.16 -13.61 32.35
N SER A 16 11.38 -14.27 33.23
CA SER A 16 9.95 -14.45 33.00
C SER A 16 9.17 -13.13 33.02
N SER A 17 9.57 -12.17 33.86
CA SER A 17 8.97 -10.83 33.89
C SER A 17 9.25 -10.00 32.63
N ALA A 18 10.38 -10.22 31.97
CA ALA A 18 10.75 -9.51 30.74
C ALA A 18 9.95 -9.97 29.52
N MET A 19 9.52 -11.24 29.48
CA MET A 19 8.74 -11.79 28.36
C MET A 19 7.29 -11.27 28.30
N VAL A 20 6.73 -10.76 29.40
CA VAL A 20 5.35 -10.21 29.44
C VAL A 20 5.21 -8.91 28.62
N TYR A 21 6.33 -8.25 28.29
CA TYR A 21 6.34 -6.99 27.53
C TYR A 21 6.53 -7.17 26.02
N ILE A 22 6.76 -8.39 25.54
CA ILE A 22 6.89 -8.65 24.10
C ILE A 22 5.49 -8.93 23.54
N ASN A 23 4.75 -7.86 23.24
CA ASN A 23 3.57 -7.96 22.40
C ASN A 23 4.03 -7.82 20.94
N PRO A 24 4.07 -8.89 20.13
CA PRO A 24 4.33 -8.75 18.71
C PRO A 24 3.15 -8.03 18.09
N THR A 25 3.24 -6.71 18.02
CA THR A 25 2.35 -5.88 17.21
C THR A 25 2.66 -6.19 15.75
N ALA A 26 1.82 -7.01 15.12
CA ALA A 26 1.82 -7.18 13.68
C ALA A 26 1.52 -5.81 13.07
N HIS A 27 2.55 -5.13 12.59
CA HIS A 27 2.35 -3.93 11.80
C HIS A 27 1.88 -4.40 10.44
N ALA A 28 0.71 -3.91 10.01
CA ALA A 28 0.31 -4.06 8.62
C ALA A 28 1.43 -3.47 7.75
N GLU A 29 1.80 -4.19 6.69
CA GLU A 29 2.73 -3.66 5.71
C GLU A 29 2.16 -2.34 5.17
N GLN A 30 2.95 -1.27 5.26
CA GLN A 30 2.52 0.02 4.78
C GLN A 30 2.41 -0.03 3.26
N ASP A 31 1.22 0.27 2.71
CA ASP A 31 0.99 0.24 1.28
C ASP A 31 1.89 1.28 0.58
N GLN A 32 2.84 0.78 -0.22
CA GLN A 32 3.80 1.60 -0.97
C GLN A 32 3.30 1.95 -2.38
N THR A 33 2.07 1.57 -2.74
CA THR A 33 1.53 1.77 -4.09
C THR A 33 1.58 3.23 -4.51
N TRP A 34 1.26 4.16 -3.60
CA TRP A 34 1.32 5.59 -3.89
C TRP A 34 2.73 6.08 -4.23
N GLU A 35 3.72 5.70 -3.42
CA GLU A 35 5.11 6.08 -3.69
C GLU A 35 5.60 5.49 -5.01
N LYS A 36 5.23 4.25 -5.31
CA LYS A 36 5.55 3.60 -6.59
C LYS A 36 4.88 4.27 -7.79
N ILE A 37 3.69 4.85 -7.63
CA ILE A 37 3.00 5.63 -8.67
C ILE A 37 3.71 6.97 -8.91
N LYS A 38 4.12 7.66 -7.84
CA LYS A 38 4.89 8.89 -7.95
C LYS A 38 6.26 8.66 -8.59
N GLU A 39 6.98 7.61 -8.19
CA GLU A 39 8.30 7.27 -8.73
C GLU A 39 8.26 6.98 -10.23
N ARG A 40 7.21 6.28 -10.72
CA ARG A 40 7.05 6.03 -12.16
C ARG A 40 6.57 7.24 -12.96
N GLY A 41 6.02 8.26 -12.30
CA GLY A 41 5.44 9.44 -12.95
C GLY A 41 4.23 9.15 -13.86
N GLU A 42 3.49 8.08 -13.58
CA GLU A 42 2.39 7.59 -14.42
C GLU A 42 1.28 6.98 -13.57
N LEU A 43 0.05 7.49 -13.70
CA LEU A 43 -1.16 6.86 -13.18
C LEU A 43 -1.77 5.97 -14.26
N ARG A 44 -1.78 4.65 -14.03
CA ARG A 44 -2.35 3.66 -14.93
C ARG A 44 -3.79 3.36 -14.55
N VAL A 45 -4.71 3.55 -15.47
CA VAL A 45 -6.15 3.35 -15.26
C VAL A 45 -6.68 2.32 -16.24
N GLY A 46 -7.33 1.27 -15.74
CA GLY A 46 -8.05 0.28 -16.54
C GLY A 46 -9.52 0.66 -16.66
N LEU A 47 -10.08 0.54 -17.85
CA LEU A 47 -11.44 0.99 -18.18
C LEU A 47 -12.06 0.12 -19.29
N SER A 48 -13.39 0.02 -19.32
CA SER A 48 -14.14 -0.63 -20.42
C SER A 48 -14.59 0.44 -21.39
N ALA A 49 -13.79 0.70 -22.43
CA ALA A 49 -13.93 1.88 -23.28
C ALA A 49 -15.06 1.80 -24.32
N ASP A 50 -16.24 1.36 -23.93
CA ASP A 50 -17.38 1.13 -24.81
C ASP A 50 -18.65 1.92 -24.44
N TYR A 51 -18.58 2.83 -23.46
CA TYR A 51 -19.75 3.49 -22.90
C TYR A 51 -19.73 5.03 -23.05
N ALA A 52 -20.00 5.51 -24.26
CA ALA A 52 -20.12 6.95 -24.50
C ALA A 52 -21.35 7.55 -23.76
N PRO A 53 -21.22 8.74 -23.12
CA PRO A 53 -20.09 9.68 -23.13
C PRO A 53 -19.13 9.57 -21.93
N MET A 54 -19.13 8.47 -21.17
CA MET A 54 -18.35 8.30 -19.93
C MET A 54 -16.90 7.91 -20.22
N GLU A 55 -16.67 6.71 -20.73
CA GLU A 55 -15.38 6.22 -21.18
C GLU A 55 -15.56 5.45 -22.50
N PHE A 56 -14.98 5.97 -23.58
CA PHE A 56 -15.15 5.35 -24.89
C PHE A 56 -13.96 5.56 -25.81
N GLU A 57 -13.76 4.59 -26.70
CA GLU A 57 -12.84 4.71 -27.83
C GLU A 57 -13.50 5.41 -29.01
N HIS A 58 -12.74 6.25 -29.70
CA HIS A 58 -13.11 6.79 -31.01
C HIS A 58 -11.91 6.79 -31.96
N THR A 59 -12.16 6.87 -33.27
CA THR A 59 -11.09 6.90 -34.27
C THR A 59 -10.89 8.31 -34.80
N VAL A 60 -9.69 8.85 -34.60
CA VAL A 60 -9.28 10.16 -35.15
C VAL A 60 -8.11 9.93 -36.09
N ASN A 61 -8.27 10.31 -37.37
CA ASN A 61 -7.25 10.13 -38.41
C ASN A 61 -6.68 8.69 -38.50
N GLY A 62 -7.54 7.69 -38.32
CA GLY A 62 -7.16 6.27 -38.37
C GLY A 62 -6.47 5.74 -37.10
N LYS A 63 -6.42 6.52 -36.02
CA LYS A 63 -5.89 6.09 -34.72
C LYS A 63 -6.99 6.05 -33.67
N THR A 64 -6.96 5.01 -32.84
CA THR A 64 -7.81 4.92 -31.64
C THR A 64 -7.36 5.95 -30.62
N GLU A 65 -8.29 6.76 -30.14
CA GLU A 65 -8.13 7.66 -29.01
C GLU A 65 -9.24 7.39 -27.98
N TYR A 66 -8.99 7.75 -26.72
CA TYR A 66 -9.96 7.61 -25.64
C TYR A 66 -10.53 8.97 -25.25
N ALA A 67 -11.85 9.02 -25.09
CA ALA A 67 -12.60 10.23 -24.74
C ALA A 67 -13.70 9.92 -23.71
N GLY A 68 -14.25 11.01 -23.13
CA GLY A 68 -15.36 10.96 -22.20
C GLY A 68 -15.03 11.51 -20.81
N VAL A 69 -16.07 11.64 -19.99
CA VAL A 69 -16.00 12.24 -18.65
C VAL A 69 -14.98 11.53 -17.75
N ASP A 70 -14.95 10.21 -17.75
CA ASP A 70 -14.06 9.43 -16.88
C ASP A 70 -12.59 9.53 -17.32
N ILE A 71 -12.36 9.66 -18.63
CA ILE A 71 -11.02 9.93 -19.18
C ILE A 71 -10.50 11.29 -18.73
N ASP A 72 -11.35 12.33 -18.79
CA ASP A 72 -10.98 13.68 -18.38
C ASP A 72 -10.76 13.77 -16.86
N LEU A 73 -11.59 13.06 -16.07
CA LEU A 73 -11.42 12.94 -14.64
C LEU A 73 -10.08 12.26 -14.28
N ALA A 74 -9.77 11.13 -14.90
CA ALA A 74 -8.51 10.41 -14.67
C ALA A 74 -7.29 11.30 -15.01
N LYS A 75 -7.34 12.02 -16.13
CA LYS A 75 -6.30 12.99 -16.51
C LYS A 75 -6.15 14.10 -15.48
N LYS A 76 -7.26 14.62 -14.93
CA LYS A 76 -7.21 15.68 -13.92
C LYS A 76 -6.58 15.18 -12.61
N ILE A 77 -6.97 13.99 -12.15
CA ILE A 77 -6.38 13.35 -10.96
C ILE A 77 -4.88 13.15 -11.14
N ALA A 78 -4.46 12.62 -12.28
CA ALA A 78 -3.03 12.40 -12.59
C ALA A 78 -2.24 13.72 -12.69
N LYS A 79 -2.87 14.82 -13.08
CA LYS A 79 -2.21 16.14 -13.20
C LYS A 79 -2.08 16.86 -11.85
N ASP A 80 -3.04 16.65 -10.96
CA ASP A 80 -3.12 17.36 -9.68
C ASP A 80 -2.24 16.75 -8.58
N ASN A 81 -1.62 15.60 -8.85
CA ASN A 81 -0.78 14.86 -7.90
C ASN A 81 0.55 14.44 -8.53
#